data_AF-A0AAW2QJ53-F1
#
_entry.id   AF-A0AAW2QJ53-F1
#
_cell.length_a   1.000
_cell.length_b   1.000
_cell.length_c   1.000
_cell.angle_alpha   90.00
_cell.angle_beta   90.00
_cell.angle_gamma   90.00
#
_symmetry.space_group_name_H-M   'P 1'
#
loop_
_entity.id
_entity.type
_entity.pdbx_description
1 polymer ?
#
loop_
_entity_poly.entity_id
_entity_poly.type
_entity_poly.pdbx_seq_one_letter_code
_entity_poly.pdbx_strand_id
1 'polypeptide(L)'
;MSAPTSPSHPFHLSPHHTTTTTTNLRRILRWKGVRPLPLFICVTLGLILRFAVPKPRAVAHNAWSLLAIFIATVAGLILSPLPVGAWAFVCLTLTVVTKTLTFAAAFSAFTNEVIWLIVVSFFFSRGFVKTGLGDRIAMFFVRWLGKSTLGLSYGLVLGSLPFLQECRALRRELVGFSCPLLSLWPRVLKVDLRIHRLGNLELI
;
A
#
# COMPACT_ATOMS: atom_id res chain seq x y z
N MET A 1 -58.44 -53.42 -13.68
CA MET A 1 -58.63 -52.35 -12.65
C MET A 1 -57.53 -52.58 -11.63
N SER A 2 -56.53 -51.74 -11.38
CA SER A 2 -56.35 -50.29 -11.50
C SER A 2 -54.83 -49.98 -11.58
N ALA A 3 -54.50 -48.78 -12.05
CA ALA A 3 -53.15 -48.31 -12.39
C ALA A 3 -52.32 -47.82 -11.15
N PRO A 4 -51.23 -47.02 -11.29
CA PRO A 4 -49.87 -47.38 -10.88
C PRO A 4 -49.32 -46.52 -9.72
N THR A 5 -48.28 -46.96 -9.00
CA THR A 5 -47.47 -46.06 -8.15
C THR A 5 -46.00 -46.49 -8.05
N SER A 6 -45.11 -45.65 -8.56
CA SER A 6 -43.67 -45.60 -8.27
C SER A 6 -43.38 -44.20 -7.68
N PRO A 7 -42.16 -43.83 -7.27
CA PRO A 7 -41.38 -44.22 -6.10
C PRO A 7 -41.13 -43.00 -5.17
N SER A 8 -40.54 -43.16 -3.98
CA SER A 8 -39.91 -42.00 -3.29
C SER A 8 -38.79 -42.40 -2.34
N HIS A 9 -37.55 -42.26 -2.82
CA HIS A 9 -36.39 -42.07 -1.97
C HIS A 9 -36.51 -40.71 -1.27
N PRO A 10 -36.24 -40.59 0.04
CA PRO A 10 -36.16 -39.30 0.69
C PRO A 10 -34.90 -38.56 0.19
N PHE A 11 -35.10 -37.67 -0.77
CA PHE A 11 -34.13 -36.68 -1.20
C PHE A 11 -33.94 -35.70 -0.04
N HIS A 12 -32.79 -35.78 0.62
CA HIS A 12 -32.41 -34.89 1.71
C HIS A 12 -32.19 -33.48 1.14
N LEU A 13 -33.25 -32.68 1.12
CA LEU A 13 -33.21 -31.24 0.85
C LEU A 13 -32.41 -30.57 1.96
N SER A 14 -31.15 -30.24 1.66
CA SER A 14 -30.39 -29.30 2.47
C SER A 14 -31.08 -27.93 2.38
N PRO A 15 -31.54 -27.33 3.50
CA PRO A 15 -32.11 -26.00 3.46
C PRO A 15 -30.98 -25.00 3.16
N HIS A 16 -31.01 -24.40 1.98
CA HIS A 16 -30.26 -23.17 1.71
C HIS A 16 -30.74 -22.10 2.68
N HIS A 17 -30.00 -21.88 3.75
CA HIS A 17 -30.19 -20.72 4.63
C HIS A 17 -29.92 -19.45 3.80
N THR A 18 -31.00 -18.82 3.37
CA THR A 18 -31.04 -17.47 2.85
C THR A 18 -31.10 -16.52 4.03
N THR A 19 -30.01 -16.38 4.78
CA THR A 19 -29.91 -15.34 5.82
C THR A 19 -28.47 -15.19 6.30
N THR A 20 -27.81 -14.10 5.92
CA THR A 20 -26.87 -13.30 6.76
C THR A 20 -26.19 -12.18 5.94
N THR A 21 -26.97 -11.35 5.26
CA THR A 21 -26.48 -10.09 4.65
C THR A 21 -26.64 -8.91 5.63
N THR A 22 -26.29 -9.09 6.91
CA THR A 22 -26.42 -8.05 7.95
C THR A 22 -25.29 -8.08 8.98
N THR A 23 -24.11 -8.59 8.62
CA THR A 23 -22.92 -8.63 9.51
C THR A 23 -21.70 -7.88 9.00
N ASN A 24 -21.74 -7.28 7.78
CA ASN A 24 -20.59 -6.57 7.21
C ASN A 24 -20.62 -5.03 7.32
N LEU A 25 -21.75 -4.38 7.56
CA LEU A 25 -21.79 -2.91 7.69
C LEU A 25 -21.12 -2.40 8.97
N ARG A 26 -21.15 -3.19 10.05
CA ARG A 26 -20.52 -2.82 11.33
C ARG A 26 -18.99 -2.78 11.27
N ARG A 27 -18.36 -3.47 10.31
CA ARG A 27 -16.90 -3.44 10.10
C ARG A 27 -16.46 -2.20 9.33
N ILE A 28 -17.29 -1.74 8.38
CA ILE A 28 -17.08 -0.50 7.62
C ILE A 28 -17.29 0.73 8.54
N LEU A 29 -18.23 0.64 9.48
CA LEU A 29 -18.52 1.67 10.48
C LEU A 29 -17.80 1.47 11.82
N ARG A 30 -16.79 0.59 11.90
CA ARG A 30 -15.95 0.52 13.10
C ARG A 30 -14.92 1.63 13.02
N TRP A 31 -15.41 2.85 13.19
CA TRP A 31 -14.64 4.02 13.59
C TRP A 31 -13.98 3.67 14.93
N LYS A 32 -12.83 3.02 14.83
CA LYS A 32 -11.87 2.92 15.93
C LYS A 32 -11.48 4.37 16.18
N GLY A 33 -12.09 4.95 17.20
CA GLY A 33 -12.01 6.37 17.52
C GLY A 33 -10.60 6.85 17.26
N VAL A 34 -10.50 7.87 16.40
CA VAL A 34 -9.29 8.68 16.25
C VAL A 34 -8.73 8.81 17.65
N ARG A 35 -7.55 8.24 17.93
CA ARG A 35 -6.89 8.50 19.21
C ARG A 35 -6.52 9.98 19.07
N PRO A 36 -7.25 10.93 19.69
CA PRO A 36 -6.98 12.34 19.45
C PRO A 36 -5.63 12.72 20.03
N LEU A 37 -5.14 11.92 20.99
CA LEU A 37 -3.87 12.05 21.68
C LEU A 37 -2.65 12.09 20.72
N PRO A 38 -2.37 11.08 19.88
CA PRO A 38 -1.27 11.14 18.91
C PRO A 38 -1.44 12.22 17.83
N LEU A 39 -2.68 12.55 17.46
CA LEU A 39 -2.96 13.63 16.51
C LEU A 39 -2.58 14.99 17.09
N PHE A 40 -2.97 15.24 18.34
CA PHE A 40 -2.61 16.43 19.09
C PHE A 40 -1.10 16.47 19.34
N ILE A 41 -0.45 15.34 19.65
CA ILE A 41 1.01 15.26 19.80
C ILE A 41 1.72 15.65 18.49
N CYS A 42 1.28 15.17 17.33
CA CYS A 42 1.89 15.55 16.04
C CYS A 42 1.71 17.04 15.71
N VAL A 43 0.52 17.58 15.93
CA VAL A 43 0.23 19.01 15.69
C VAL A 43 1.02 19.89 16.66
N THR A 44 1.06 19.50 17.95
CA THR A 44 1.80 20.24 18.98
C THR A 44 3.30 20.13 18.76
N LEU A 45 3.83 18.98 18.31
CA LEU A 45 5.25 18.82 17.99
C LEU A 45 5.66 19.72 16.80
N GLY A 46 4.83 19.78 15.75
CA GLY A 46 5.06 20.69 14.62
C GLY A 46 4.98 22.17 15.01
N LEU A 47 4.08 22.51 15.94
CA LEU A 47 3.93 23.87 16.47
C LEU A 47 5.08 24.25 17.42
N ILE A 48 5.53 23.33 18.27
CA ILE A 48 6.68 23.46 19.17
C ILE A 48 7.96 23.66 18.37
N LEU A 49 8.20 22.86 17.32
CA LEU A 49 9.36 23.02 16.44
C LEU A 49 9.42 24.38 15.76
N ARG A 50 8.25 24.99 15.47
CA ARG A 50 8.16 26.34 14.88
C ARG A 50 8.44 27.46 15.89
N PHE A 51 8.05 27.28 17.15
CA PHE A 51 8.16 28.33 18.19
C PHE A 51 9.40 28.21 19.08
N ALA A 52 9.95 27.01 19.26
CA ALA A 52 11.06 26.77 20.20
C ALA A 52 12.46 26.98 19.61
N VAL A 53 12.61 27.05 18.27
CA VAL A 53 13.93 27.25 17.63
C VAL A 53 14.08 28.70 17.14
N PRO A 54 14.88 29.54 17.82
CA PRO A 54 15.14 30.91 17.37
C PRO A 54 15.84 30.92 16.01
N LYS A 55 15.34 31.78 15.11
CA LYS A 55 15.78 31.85 13.71
C LYS A 55 17.23 32.31 13.58
N PRO A 56 18.09 31.59 12.84
CA PRO A 56 19.34 32.14 12.35
C PRO A 56 19.06 33.24 11.31
N ARG A 57 19.77 34.37 11.41
CA ARG A 57 19.53 35.60 10.63
C ARG A 57 19.66 35.46 9.10
N ALA A 58 20.18 34.33 8.61
CA ALA A 58 20.48 34.10 7.19
C ALA A 58 19.35 33.42 6.38
N VAL A 59 18.23 33.04 6.99
CA VAL A 59 17.18 32.24 6.33
C VAL A 59 15.87 33.02 6.20
N ALA A 60 15.28 33.01 5.01
CA ALA A 60 13.97 33.64 4.75
C ALA A 60 12.88 33.07 5.67
N HIS A 61 11.99 33.94 6.16
CA HIS A 61 10.97 33.58 7.15
C HIS A 61 10.04 32.45 6.67
N ASN A 62 9.73 32.45 5.38
CA ASN A 62 8.88 31.46 4.71
C ASN A 62 9.57 30.10 4.57
N ALA A 63 10.85 30.08 4.17
CA ALA A 63 11.62 28.85 3.99
C ALA A 63 11.76 28.06 5.30
N TRP A 64 12.00 28.75 6.42
CA TRP A 64 12.06 28.12 7.74
C TRP A 64 10.72 27.49 8.15
N SER A 65 9.61 28.13 7.80
CA SER A 65 8.28 27.64 8.14
C SER A 65 7.92 26.40 7.30
N LEU A 66 8.35 26.35 6.04
CA LEU A 66 8.17 25.18 5.16
C LEU A 66 8.98 23.97 5.64
N LEU A 67 10.22 24.20 6.09
CA LEU A 67 11.05 23.15 6.68
C LEU A 67 10.38 22.53 7.91
N ALA A 68 9.84 23.37 8.82
CA ALA A 68 9.15 22.89 10.01
C ALA A 68 7.92 22.04 9.67
N ILE A 69 7.12 22.46 8.69
CA ILE A 69 5.93 21.71 8.25
C ILE A 69 6.32 20.39 7.55
N PHE A 70 7.42 20.38 6.80
CA PHE A 70 7.94 19.17 6.19
C PHE A 70 8.35 18.12 7.24
N ILE A 71 9.12 18.52 8.24
CA ILE A 71 9.53 17.63 9.35
C ILE A 71 8.30 17.13 10.12
N ALA A 72 7.34 18.01 10.41
CA ALA A 72 6.08 17.63 11.05
C ALA A 72 5.30 16.59 10.21
N THR A 73 5.29 16.74 8.88
CA THR A 73 4.63 15.82 7.96
C THR A 73 5.30 14.44 7.95
N VAL A 74 6.64 14.39 7.92
CA VAL A 74 7.41 13.13 8.00
C VAL A 74 7.18 12.44 9.34
N ALA A 75 7.22 13.17 10.45
CA ALA A 75 6.92 12.62 11.77
C ALA A 75 5.49 12.05 11.83
N GLY A 76 4.49 12.74 11.29
CA GLY A 76 3.12 12.24 11.25
C GLY A 76 2.92 11.01 10.36
N LEU A 77 3.68 10.87 9.27
CA LEU A 77 3.67 9.64 8.47
C LEU A 77 4.24 8.45 9.24
N ILE A 78 5.33 8.65 10.00
CA ILE A 78 5.94 7.59 10.83
C ILE A 78 5.02 7.16 11.96
N LEU A 79 4.40 8.13 12.66
CA LEU A 79 3.50 7.85 13.77
C LEU A 79 2.15 7.26 13.29
N SER A 80 1.84 7.38 11.99
CA SER A 80 0.62 6.89 11.33
C SER A 80 -0.64 7.05 12.20
N PRO A 81 -0.94 8.25 12.73
CA PRO A 81 -2.07 8.46 13.62
C PRO A 81 -3.42 8.31 12.88
N LEU A 82 -3.41 8.41 11.55
CA LEU A 82 -4.56 8.48 10.66
C LEU A 82 -4.22 7.82 9.30
N PRO A 83 -5.24 7.48 8.48
CA PRO A 83 -5.03 7.11 7.09
C PRO A 83 -4.22 8.18 6.35
N VAL A 84 -3.32 7.75 5.46
CA VAL A 84 -2.37 8.63 4.75
C VAL A 84 -3.08 9.80 4.05
N GLY A 85 -4.24 9.56 3.44
CA GLY A 85 -5.03 10.62 2.80
C GLY A 85 -5.55 11.68 3.78
N ALA A 86 -6.04 11.27 4.96
CA ALA A 86 -6.53 12.20 5.97
C ALA A 86 -5.39 13.07 6.53
N TRP A 87 -4.21 12.47 6.74
CA TRP A 87 -3.01 13.22 7.15
C TRP A 87 -2.60 14.27 6.10
N ALA A 88 -2.64 13.92 4.81
CA ALA A 88 -2.33 14.85 3.73
C ALA A 88 -3.25 16.10 3.74
N PHE A 89 -4.56 15.92 3.96
CA PHE A 89 -5.50 17.05 4.08
C PHE A 89 -5.25 17.92 5.32
N VAL A 90 -4.87 17.32 6.46
CA VAL A 90 -4.49 18.07 7.66
C VAL A 90 -3.23 18.91 7.40
N CYS A 91 -2.19 18.34 6.80
CA CYS A 91 -0.98 19.08 6.44
C CYS A 91 -1.27 20.22 5.45
N LEU A 92 -2.11 19.97 4.44
CA LEU A 92 -2.54 21.00 3.49
C LEU A 92 -3.30 22.14 4.17
N THR A 93 -4.16 21.82 5.13
CA THR A 93 -4.88 22.83 5.91
C THR A 93 -3.91 23.65 6.76
N LEU A 94 -2.95 23.00 7.40
CA LEU A 94 -1.91 23.65 8.20
C LEU A 94 -1.06 24.62 7.36
N THR A 95 -0.66 24.26 6.13
CA THR A 95 0.12 25.15 5.26
C THR A 95 -0.65 26.40 4.83
N VAL A 96 -1.95 26.27 4.56
CA VAL A 96 -2.83 27.39 4.20
C VAL A 96 -3.11 28.29 5.41
N VAL A 97 -3.44 27.71 6.57
CA VAL A 97 -3.71 28.46 7.81
C VAL A 97 -2.48 29.23 8.27
N THR A 98 -1.30 28.62 8.18
CA THR A 98 -0.04 29.27 8.54
C THR A 98 0.46 30.30 7.52
N LYS A 99 -0.29 30.53 6.43
CA LYS A 99 0.01 31.45 5.33
C LYS A 99 1.43 31.29 4.76
N THR A 100 1.97 30.08 4.79
CA THR A 100 3.30 29.80 4.23
C THR A 100 3.29 29.73 2.71
N LEU A 101 2.17 29.26 2.13
CA LEU A 101 1.87 29.28 0.70
C LEU A 101 0.48 29.90 0.47
N THR A 102 0.27 30.48 -0.71
CA THR A 102 -1.07 30.92 -1.15
C THR A 102 -1.97 29.72 -1.41
N PHE A 103 -3.29 29.91 -1.31
CA PHE A 103 -4.27 28.85 -1.60
C PHE A 103 -4.07 28.25 -3.00
N ALA A 104 -3.86 29.10 -4.02
CA ALA A 104 -3.60 28.65 -5.38
C ALA A 104 -2.34 27.76 -5.49
N ALA A 105 -1.25 28.13 -4.81
CA ALA A 105 -0.01 27.37 -4.84
C ALA A 105 -0.15 26.03 -4.10
N ALA A 106 -0.93 25.97 -3.02
CA ALA A 106 -1.20 24.73 -2.30
C ALA A 106 -2.00 23.71 -3.13
N PHE A 107 -2.95 24.17 -3.94
CA PHE A 107 -3.77 23.30 -4.79
C PHE A 107 -3.17 22.99 -6.17
N SER A 108 -2.15 23.74 -6.61
CA SER A 108 -1.43 23.51 -7.87
C SER A 108 -0.87 22.08 -8.02
N ALA A 109 -0.53 21.44 -6.90
CA ALA A 109 -0.11 20.04 -6.90
C ALA A 109 -1.24 19.10 -7.37
N PHE A 110 -2.50 19.32 -7.01
CA PHE A 110 -3.61 18.44 -7.42
C PHE A 110 -3.94 18.51 -8.92
N THR A 111 -3.55 19.60 -9.58
CA THR A 111 -3.69 19.78 -11.02
C THR A 111 -2.50 19.25 -11.82
N ASN A 112 -1.50 18.65 -11.16
CA ASN A 112 -0.33 18.14 -11.84
C ASN A 112 -0.65 16.86 -12.62
N GLU A 113 -0.26 16.83 -13.90
CA GLU A 113 -0.46 15.69 -14.80
C GLU A 113 0.09 14.39 -14.22
N VAL A 114 1.23 14.44 -13.52
CA VAL A 114 1.87 13.26 -12.91
C VAL A 114 0.95 12.58 -11.90
N ILE A 115 0.23 13.34 -11.07
CA ILE A 115 -0.70 12.78 -10.08
C ILE A 115 -1.89 12.12 -10.78
N TRP A 116 -2.42 12.76 -11.82
CA TRP A 116 -3.49 12.18 -12.63
C TRP A 116 -3.03 10.92 -13.39
N LEU A 117 -1.79 10.88 -13.88
CA LEU A 117 -1.21 9.68 -14.51
C LEU A 117 -1.12 8.50 -13.52
N ILE A 118 -0.76 8.78 -12.26
CA ILE A 118 -0.76 7.76 -11.20
C ILE A 118 -2.19 7.22 -10.98
N VAL A 119 -3.19 8.10 -10.90
CA VAL A 119 -4.60 7.73 -10.71
C VAL A 119 -5.13 6.88 -11.86
N VAL A 120 -4.88 7.28 -13.12
CA VAL A 120 -5.30 6.53 -14.32
C VAL A 120 -4.62 5.17 -14.37
N SER A 121 -3.33 5.08 -14.03
CA SER A 121 -2.60 3.80 -13.95
C SER A 121 -3.20 2.86 -12.91
N PHE A 122 -3.55 3.36 -11.71
CA PHE A 122 -4.22 2.55 -10.70
C PHE A 122 -5.61 2.09 -11.16
N PHE A 123 -6.38 2.93 -11.83
CA PHE A 123 -7.66 2.53 -12.41
C PHE A 123 -7.48 1.47 -13.50
N PHE A 124 -6.48 1.60 -14.37
CA PHE A 124 -6.16 0.62 -15.38
C PHE A 124 -5.78 -0.74 -14.76
N SER A 125 -4.89 -0.73 -13.76
CA SER A 125 -4.50 -1.93 -13.01
C SER A 125 -5.71 -2.60 -12.33
N ARG A 126 -6.54 -1.82 -11.62
CA ARG A 126 -7.76 -2.34 -10.99
C ARG A 126 -8.78 -2.85 -12.01
N GLY A 127 -8.90 -2.19 -13.15
CA GLY A 127 -9.74 -2.59 -14.27
C GLY A 127 -9.30 -3.93 -14.85
N PHE A 128 -8.00 -4.11 -15.09
CA PHE A 128 -7.41 -5.35 -15.60
C PHE A 128 -7.60 -6.54 -14.65
N VAL A 129 -7.51 -6.30 -13.34
CA VAL A 129 -7.81 -7.32 -12.31
C VAL A 129 -9.30 -7.64 -12.28
N LYS A 130 -10.17 -6.63 -12.34
CA LYS A 130 -11.63 -6.82 -12.26
C LYS A 130 -12.22 -7.50 -13.49
N THR A 131 -11.67 -7.26 -14.67
CA THR A 131 -12.09 -7.94 -15.92
C THR A 131 -11.52 -9.34 -16.05
N GLY A 132 -10.60 -9.75 -15.17
CA GLY A 132 -9.92 -11.05 -15.24
C GLY A 132 -9.00 -11.20 -16.46
N LEU A 133 -8.66 -10.10 -17.13
CA LEU A 133 -7.83 -10.13 -18.34
C LEU A 133 -6.40 -10.61 -18.01
N GLY A 134 -5.92 -10.30 -16.81
CA GLY A 134 -4.66 -10.83 -16.28
C GLY A 134 -4.63 -12.34 -16.07
N ASP A 135 -5.74 -12.91 -15.62
CA ASP A 135 -5.85 -14.36 -15.42
C ASP A 135 -5.79 -15.11 -16.75
N ARG A 136 -6.48 -14.57 -17.78
CA ARG A 136 -6.41 -15.09 -19.15
C ARG A 136 -4.99 -15.04 -19.72
N ILE A 137 -4.27 -13.95 -19.48
CA ILE A 137 -2.87 -13.81 -19.94
C ILE A 137 -1.92 -14.70 -19.15
N ALA A 138 -2.16 -14.89 -17.85
CA ALA A 138 -1.39 -15.83 -17.04
C ALA A 138 -1.55 -17.27 -17.55
N MET A 139 -2.79 -17.69 -17.85
CA MET A 139 -3.06 -18.98 -18.49
C MET A 139 -2.34 -19.12 -19.83
N PHE A 140 -2.32 -18.06 -20.65
CA PHE A 140 -1.59 -18.06 -21.93
C PHE A 140 -0.07 -18.23 -21.73
N PHE A 141 0.50 -17.52 -20.76
CA PHE A 141 1.92 -17.59 -20.43
C PHE A 141 2.32 -18.96 -19.89
N VAL A 142 1.51 -19.53 -19.00
CA VAL A 142 1.70 -20.89 -18.47
C VAL A 142 1.58 -21.93 -19.58
N ARG A 143 0.67 -21.78 -20.54
CA ARG A 143 0.57 -22.71 -21.68
C ARG A 143 1.79 -22.64 -22.61
N TRP A 144 2.47 -21.49 -22.68
CA TRP A 144 3.64 -21.30 -23.53
C TRP A 144 4.95 -21.73 -22.85
N LEU A 145 5.19 -21.33 -21.60
CA LEU A 145 6.42 -21.64 -20.85
C LEU A 145 6.31 -22.86 -19.92
N GLY A 146 5.10 -23.27 -19.54
CA GLY A 146 4.87 -24.40 -18.62
C GLY A 146 5.17 -25.77 -19.21
N LYS A 147 5.61 -25.83 -20.47
CA LYS A 147 6.11 -27.06 -21.10
C LYS A 147 7.40 -27.57 -20.46
N SER A 148 8.19 -26.69 -19.83
CA SER A 148 9.42 -27.04 -19.08
C SER A 148 9.65 -26.08 -17.90
N THR A 149 9.97 -26.63 -16.72
CA THR A 149 10.29 -25.85 -15.50
C THR A 149 11.47 -24.88 -15.68
N LEU A 150 12.42 -25.22 -16.56
CA LEU A 150 13.55 -24.36 -16.92
C LEU A 150 13.13 -23.06 -17.65
N GLY A 151 12.08 -23.11 -18.46
CA GLY A 151 11.56 -21.94 -19.17
C GLY A 151 10.97 -20.91 -18.21
N LEU A 152 10.25 -21.39 -17.20
CA LEU A 152 9.63 -20.54 -16.18
C LEU A 152 10.68 -19.83 -15.31
N SER A 153 11.75 -20.53 -14.91
CA SER A 153 12.86 -19.91 -14.18
C SER A 153 13.63 -18.88 -15.03
N TYR A 154 13.84 -19.14 -16.33
CA TYR A 154 14.50 -18.18 -17.22
C TYR A 154 13.68 -16.88 -17.38
N GLY A 155 12.35 -16.98 -17.51
CA GLY A 155 11.48 -15.82 -17.60
C GLY A 155 11.53 -14.92 -16.35
N LEU A 156 11.55 -15.53 -15.15
CA LEU A 156 11.67 -14.79 -13.88
C LEU A 156 13.04 -14.12 -13.72
N VAL A 157 14.12 -14.81 -14.11
CA VAL A 157 15.48 -14.24 -14.07
C VAL A 157 15.56 -13.06 -15.04
N LEU A 158 15.09 -13.19 -16.27
CA LEU A 158 15.11 -12.11 -17.25
C LEU A 158 14.26 -10.90 -16.83
N GLY A 159 13.08 -11.12 -16.21
CA GLY A 159 12.23 -10.03 -15.72
C GLY A 159 12.79 -9.30 -14.50
N SER A 160 13.62 -9.96 -13.69
CA SER A 160 14.27 -9.37 -12.52
C SER A 160 15.65 -8.75 -12.81
N LEU A 161 16.25 -9.03 -13.97
CA LEU A 161 17.54 -8.47 -14.39
C LEU A 161 17.57 -6.92 -14.41
N PRO A 162 16.55 -6.20 -14.93
CA PRO A 162 16.55 -4.74 -14.91
C PRO A 162 16.56 -4.19 -13.48
N PHE A 163 15.71 -4.73 -12.60
CA PHE A 163 15.65 -4.31 -11.19
C PHE A 163 16.99 -4.51 -10.45
N LEU A 164 17.71 -5.58 -10.76
CA LEU A 164 19.05 -5.81 -10.22
C LEU A 164 20.07 -4.79 -10.74
N GLN A 165 19.87 -4.19 -11.92
CA GLN A 165 20.74 -3.15 -12.46
C GLN A 165 20.57 -1.83 -11.69
N GLU A 166 19.33 -1.39 -11.41
CA GLU A 166 19.10 -0.24 -10.53
C GLU A 166 19.67 -0.46 -9.12
N CYS A 167 19.44 -1.65 -8.52
CA CYS A 167 20.02 -1.98 -7.22
C CYS A 167 21.56 -2.03 -7.24
N ARG A 168 22.17 -2.47 -8.35
CA ARG A 168 23.64 -2.52 -8.52
C ARG A 168 24.23 -1.13 -8.74
N ALA A 169 23.49 -0.20 -9.33
CA ALA A 169 23.89 1.21 -9.40
C ALA A 169 23.88 1.86 -8.01
N LEU A 170 22.81 1.67 -7.23
CA LEU A 170 22.70 2.22 -5.87
C LEU A 170 23.70 1.59 -4.88
N ARG A 171 24.01 0.29 -5.03
CA ARG A 171 25.04 -0.40 -4.23
C ARG A 171 26.44 0.15 -4.45
N ARG A 172 26.76 0.68 -5.64
CA ARG A 172 28.08 1.25 -5.94
C ARG A 172 28.32 2.60 -5.27
N GLU A 173 27.28 3.39 -5.02
CA GLU A 173 27.41 4.67 -4.30
C GLU A 173 27.34 4.53 -2.77
N LEU A 174 26.70 3.47 -2.25
CA LEU A 174 26.49 3.26 -0.81
C LEU A 174 27.53 2.35 -0.12
N VAL A 175 28.66 2.05 -0.76
CA VAL A 175 29.73 1.19 -0.21
C VAL A 175 30.29 1.72 1.13
N GLY A 176 30.09 3.00 1.46
CA GLY A 176 30.48 3.58 2.75
C GLY A 176 29.46 3.45 3.90
N PHE A 177 28.15 3.25 3.65
CA PHE A 177 27.12 3.46 4.70
C PHE A 177 26.24 2.24 5.03
N SER A 178 26.16 1.22 4.16
CA SER A 178 25.12 0.17 4.25
C SER A 178 25.63 -1.28 4.37
N CYS A 179 26.85 -1.50 4.84
CA CYS A 179 27.34 -2.86 5.15
C CYS A 179 26.51 -3.64 6.21
N PRO A 180 25.80 -3.00 7.18
CA PRO A 180 24.95 -3.73 8.13
C PRO A 180 23.71 -4.36 7.48
N LEU A 181 23.11 -3.71 6.47
CA LEU A 181 21.85 -4.15 5.87
C LEU A 181 22.04 -5.36 4.93
N LEU A 182 23.22 -5.48 4.32
CA LEU A 182 23.58 -6.63 3.50
C LEU A 182 23.73 -7.92 4.33
N SER A 183 24.08 -7.80 5.61
CA SER A 183 24.12 -8.93 6.56
C SER A 183 22.73 -9.43 6.98
N LEU A 184 21.67 -8.63 6.77
CA LEU A 184 20.28 -8.99 7.05
C LEU A 184 19.58 -9.68 5.88
N TRP A 185 20.06 -9.50 4.64
CA TRP A 185 19.45 -10.10 3.45
C TRP A 185 19.38 -11.65 3.49
N PRO A 186 20.43 -12.38 3.97
CA PRO A 186 20.34 -13.82 4.15
C PRO A 186 19.30 -14.25 5.17
N ARG A 187 18.94 -13.38 6.15
CA ARG A 187 17.93 -13.69 7.18
C ARG A 187 16.51 -13.51 6.65
N VAL A 188 16.27 -12.47 5.85
CA VAL A 188 14.96 -12.23 5.19
C VAL A 188 14.66 -13.32 4.17
N LEU A 189 15.65 -13.74 3.37
CA LEU A 189 15.48 -14.85 2.42
C LEU A 189 15.14 -16.18 3.13
N LYS A 190 15.60 -16.37 4.37
CA LYS A 190 15.32 -17.56 5.19
C LYS A 190 13.90 -17.57 5.78
N VAL A 191 13.28 -16.40 5.96
CA VAL A 191 11.88 -16.28 6.41
C VAL A 191 10.93 -16.61 5.26
N ASP A 192 11.22 -16.14 4.06
CA ASP A 192 10.41 -16.41 2.86
C ASP A 192 10.41 -17.91 2.51
N LEU A 193 11.58 -18.57 2.54
CA LEU A 193 11.69 -20.02 2.37
C LEU A 193 10.98 -20.84 3.46
N ARG A 194 10.82 -20.31 4.68
CA ARG A 194 10.10 -20.99 5.77
C ARG A 194 8.59 -20.90 5.57
N ILE A 195 8.08 -19.80 5.04
CA ILE A 195 6.65 -19.61 4.74
C ILE A 195 6.23 -20.54 3.58
N HIS A 196 7.06 -20.65 2.54
CA HIS A 196 6.77 -21.54 1.42
C HIS A 196 6.84 -23.04 1.80
N ARG A 197 7.62 -23.39 2.84
CA ARG A 197 7.68 -24.77 3.35
C ARG A 197 6.52 -25.11 4.31
N LEU A 198 5.93 -24.13 4.97
CA LEU A 198 4.74 -24.32 5.83
C LEU A 198 3.45 -24.44 5.01
N GLY A 199 3.33 -23.70 3.89
CA GLY A 199 2.18 -23.83 2.98
C GLY A 199 2.06 -25.21 2.30
N ASN A 200 3.15 -25.98 2.23
CA ASN A 200 3.17 -27.32 1.64
C ASN A 200 3.01 -28.46 2.67
N LEU A 201 2.93 -28.15 3.97
CA LEU A 201 2.66 -29.13 5.03
C LEU A 201 1.20 -29.14 5.48
N GLU A 202 0.40 -28.12 5.16
CA GLU A 202 -1.05 -28.06 5.45
C GLU A 202 -1.91 -28.69 4.32
N LEU A 203 -1.28 -29.43 3.40
CA LEU A 203 -1.93 -30.05 2.23
C LEU A 203 -1.63 -31.56 2.09
N ILE A 204 -1.18 -32.21 3.19
CA ILE A 204 -1.11 -33.67 3.36
C ILE A 204 -1.91 -34.06 4.59
#